data_AF-A0A2T0BNV8-F1
#
_entry.id   AF-A0A2T0BNV8-F1
#
_cell.length_a   1.000
_cell.length_b   1.000
_cell.length_c   1.000
_cell.angle_alpha   90.00
_cell.angle_beta   90.00
_cell.angle_gamma   90.00
#
_symmetry.space_group_name_H-M   'P 1'
#
loop_
_entity.id
_entity.type
_entity.pdbx_description
1 polymer ?
#
loop_
_entity_poly.entity_id
_entity_poly.type
_entity_poly.pdbx_seq_one_letter_code
_entity_poly.pdbx_strand_id
1 'polypeptide(L)' 'MTLEELKQEYNGLIKRELRAEKWMDTADKEDIKKWMPNYMGITIKLSRLMAEYRKITGKEMSDKEVFKGFDL' A
#
# COMPACT_ATOMS: atom_id res chain seq x y z
N MET A 1 10.86 6.69 12.40
CA MET A 1 10.84 5.41 11.65
C MET A 1 12.15 5.31 10.90
N THR A 2 12.81 4.16 10.94
CA THR A 2 13.99 3.87 10.11
C THR A 2 13.56 3.50 8.70
N LEU A 3 14.48 3.54 7.73
CA LEU A 3 14.19 3.10 6.37
C LEU A 3 13.71 1.63 6.33
N GLU A 4 14.28 0.77 7.16
CA GLU A 4 13.94 -0.65 7.21
C GLU A 4 12.53 -0.88 7.76
N GLU A 5 12.17 -0.21 8.86
CA GLU A 5 10.80 -0.24 9.41
C GLU A 5 9.77 0.21 8.37
N LEU A 6 10.09 1.28 7.62
CA LEU A 6 9.23 1.79 6.56
C LEU A 6 9.02 0.75 5.47
N LYS A 7 10.11 0.13 4.98
CA LYS A 7 10.04 -0.90 3.93
C LYS A 7 9.17 -2.08 4.36
N GLN A 8 9.34 -2.54 5.60
CA GLN A 8 8.56 -3.65 6.15
C GLN A 8 7.07 -3.30 6.27
N GLU A 9 6.76 -2.11 6.77
CA GLU A 9 5.37 -1.64 6.88
C GLU A 9 4.73 -1.48 5.50
N TYR A 10 5.45 -0.86 4.56
CA TYR A 10 5.01 -0.69 3.18
C TYR A 10 4.72 -2.04 2.51
N ASN A 11 5.65 -2.99 2.61
CA ASN A 11 5.49 -4.34 2.07
C ASN A 11 4.29 -5.09 2.68
N GLY A 12 4.02 -4.87 3.95
CA GLY A 12 2.84 -5.42 4.62
C GLY A 12 1.53 -4.85 4.07
N LEU A 13 1.48 -3.53 3.85
CA LEU A 13 0.30 -2.84 3.34
C LEU A 13 0.05 -3.12 1.86
N ILE A 14 1.08 -3.12 1.00
CA ILE A 14 0.90 -3.39 -0.43
C ILE A 14 0.39 -4.82 -0.66
N LYS A 15 0.87 -5.81 0.13
CA LYS A 15 0.31 -7.17 0.10
C LYS A 15 -1.16 -7.23 0.52
N ARG A 16 -1.60 -6.36 1.44
CA ARG A 16 -3.01 -6.27 1.85
C ARG A 16 -3.86 -5.61 0.77
N GLU A 17 -3.34 -4.56 0.15
CA GLU A 17 -3.97 -3.85 -0.95
C GLU A 17 -4.20 -4.77 -2.15
N LEU A 18 -3.16 -5.47 -2.62
CA LEU A 18 -3.26 -6.44 -3.73
C LEU A 18 -4.24 -7.59 -3.44
N ARG A 19 -4.34 -8.03 -2.18
CA ARG A 19 -5.35 -9.03 -1.78
C ARG A 19 -6.76 -8.46 -1.78
N ALA A 20 -6.91 -7.19 -1.38
CA ALA A 20 -8.20 -6.51 -1.39
C ALA A 20 -8.68 -6.26 -2.82
N GLU A 21 -7.81 -5.82 -3.72
CA GLU A 21 -8.12 -5.70 -5.16
C GLU A 21 -8.61 -7.03 -5.74
N LYS A 22 -7.84 -8.11 -5.54
CA LYS A 22 -8.23 -9.44 -6.01
C LYS A 22 -9.56 -9.93 -5.44
N TRP A 23 -9.87 -9.60 -4.18
CA TRP A 23 -11.17 -9.93 -3.59
C TRP A 23 -12.29 -9.09 -4.22
N MET A 24 -12.08 -7.78 -4.41
CA MET A 24 -13.04 -6.87 -5.02
C MET A 24 -13.39 -7.26 -6.46
N ASP A 25 -12.48 -7.88 -7.22
CA ASP A 25 -12.76 -8.40 -8.56
C ASP A 25 -13.85 -9.49 -8.58
N THR A 26 -14.09 -10.15 -7.44
CA THR A 26 -15.05 -11.27 -7.32
C THR A 26 -16.22 -10.98 -6.37
N ALA A 27 -16.14 -9.91 -5.59
CA ALA A 27 -17.14 -9.53 -4.60
C ALA A 27 -18.35 -8.84 -5.25
N ASP A 28 -19.50 -8.90 -4.58
CA ASP A 28 -20.65 -8.11 -5.02
C ASP A 28 -20.49 -6.62 -4.69
N LYS A 29 -21.32 -5.79 -5.32
CA LYS A 29 -21.23 -4.33 -5.19
C LYS A 29 -21.54 -3.84 -3.77
N GLU A 30 -22.38 -4.54 -3.01
CA GLU A 30 -22.76 -4.13 -1.66
C GLU A 30 -21.61 -4.34 -0.68
N ASP A 31 -20.95 -5.50 -0.79
CA ASP A 31 -19.74 -5.82 -0.04
C ASP A 31 -18.59 -4.89 -0.41
N ILE A 32 -18.36 -4.61 -1.69
CA ILE A 32 -17.36 -3.63 -2.12
C ILE A 32 -17.63 -2.28 -1.47
N LYS A 33 -18.88 -1.78 -1.52
CA LYS A 33 -19.25 -0.49 -0.93
C LYS A 33 -19.04 -0.48 0.59
N LYS A 34 -19.35 -1.59 1.27
CA LYS A 34 -19.16 -1.77 2.71
C LYS A 34 -17.69 -1.69 3.11
N TRP A 35 -16.79 -2.30 2.32
CA TRP A 35 -15.37 -2.40 2.65
C TRP A 35 -14.49 -1.31 2.02
N MET A 36 -15.03 -0.53 1.07
CA MET A 36 -14.33 0.58 0.42
C MET A 36 -13.63 1.55 1.40
N PRO A 37 -14.23 1.95 2.53
CA PRO A 37 -13.54 2.81 3.50
C PRO A 37 -12.24 2.19 4.05
N ASN A 38 -12.22 0.87 4.27
CA ASN A 38 -11.04 0.17 4.76
C ASN A 38 -9.96 0.10 3.67
N TYR A 39 -10.38 -0.14 2.43
CA TYR A 39 -9.47 -0.11 1.28
C TYR A 39 -8.82 1.27 1.12
N MET A 40 -9.60 2.35 1.15
CA MET A 40 -9.07 3.72 1.13
C MET A 40 -8.13 3.99 2.32
N GLY A 41 -8.40 3.41 3.49
CA GLY A 41 -7.50 3.49 4.64
C GLY A 41 -6.12 2.88 4.38
N ILE A 42 -6.04 1.81 3.57
CA ILE A 42 -4.78 1.20 3.15
C ILE A 42 -4.06 2.11 2.17
N THR A 43 -4.74 2.62 1.14
CA THR A 43 -4.13 3.46 0.11
C THR A 43 -3.60 4.77 0.68
N ILE A 44 -4.33 5.41 1.60
CA ILE A 44 -3.87 6.63 2.29
C ILE A 44 -2.57 6.35 3.09
N LYS A 45 -2.47 5.20 3.76
CA LYS A 45 -1.26 4.83 4.50
C LYS A 45 -0.09 4.58 3.56
N LEU A 46 -0.31 3.89 2.45
CA LEU A 46 0.73 3.69 1.42
C LEU A 46 1.26 5.03 0.91
N SER A 47 0.39 5.98 0.55
CA SER A 47 0.81 7.31 0.10
C SER A 47 1.62 8.09 1.15
N ARG A 48 1.27 7.95 2.44
CA ARG A 48 2.04 8.56 3.54
C ARG A 48 3.43 7.95 3.67
N LEU A 49 3.55 6.62 3.53
CA LEU A 49 4.83 5.94 3.58
C LEU A 49 5.71 6.27 2.36
N MET A 50 5.13 6.46 1.18
CA MET A 50 5.88 6.97 0.01
C MET A 50 6.47 8.36 0.28
N ALA A 51 5.66 9.27 0.85
CA ALA A 51 6.14 10.59 1.21
C ALA A 51 7.25 10.54 2.29
N GLU A 52 7.14 9.61 3.25
CA GLU A 52 8.15 9.42 4.29
C GLU A 52 9.44 8.80 3.71
N TYR A 53 9.33 7.87 2.77
CA TYR A 53 10.47 7.32 2.04
C TYR A 53 11.26 8.43 1.34
N ARG A 54 10.55 9.35 0.67
CA ARG A 54 11.17 10.51 0.02
C ARG A 54 11.92 11.40 1.00
N LYS A 55 11.36 11.64 2.19
CA LYS A 55 12.06 12.42 3.23
C LYS A 55 13.31 11.72 3.73
N ILE A 56 13.28 10.41 3.93
CA ILE A 56 14.40 9.63 4.47
C ILE A 56 15.52 9.48 3.44
N THR A 57 15.18 9.22 2.17
CA THR A 57 16.16 8.85 1.13
C THR A 57 16.53 9.98 0.17
N GLY A 58 15.72 11.05 0.13
CA GLY A 58 15.81 12.10 -0.88
C GLY A 58 15.35 11.66 -2.28
N LYS A 59 14.76 10.47 -2.44
CA LYS A 59 14.36 9.88 -3.72
C LYS A 59 12.90 9.49 -3.71
N GLU A 60 12.27 9.51 -4.88
CA GLU A 60 10.97 8.87 -5.09
C GLU A 60 11.13 7.35 -5.15
N MET A 61 10.09 6.62 -4.76
CA MET A 61 10.01 5.19 -5.03
C MET A 61 9.90 4.96 -6.54
N SER A 62 10.55 3.91 -7.03
CA SER A 62 10.36 3.44 -8.42
C SER A 62 8.98 2.81 -8.60
N ASP A 63 8.50 2.75 -9.85
CA ASP A 63 7.22 2.09 -10.17
C ASP A 63 7.17 0.65 -9.64
N LYS A 64 8.28 -0.08 -9.72
CA LYS A 64 8.37 -1.45 -9.18
C LYS A 64 8.11 -1.44 -7.67
N GLU A 65 8.74 -0.54 -6.93
CA GLU A 65 8.57 -0.44 -5.48
C GLU A 65 7.16 0.03 -5.12
N VAL A 66 6.56 0.93 -5.92
CA VAL A 66 5.18 1.39 -5.73
C VAL A 66 4.19 0.22 -5.83
N PHE A 67 4.24 -0.54 -6.93
CA PHE A 67 3.24 -1.57 -7.21
C PHE A 67 3.56 -2.93 -6.58
N LYS A 68 4.82 -3.21 -6.26
CA LYS A 68 5.25 -4.52 -5.75
C LYS A 68 5.96 -4.44 -4.40
N GLY A 69 6.18 -3.27 -3.83
CA GLY A 69 6.99 -3.13 -2.62
C GLY A 69 8.49 -3.34 -2.87
N PHE A 70 9.25 -3.29 -1.79
CA PHE A 70 10.71 -3.42 -1.77
C PHE A 70 11.13 -4.90 -1.69
N ASP A 71 11.94 -5.36 -2.64
CA ASP A 71 12.57 -6.68 -2.65
C ASP A 71 11.68 -7.84 -2.13
N LEU A 72 10.45 -7.93 -2.68
CA LEU A 72 9.53 -9.05 -2.45
C LEU A 72 9.97 -10.35 -3.11
#